data_AF-A0A1F4C9T1-F1
#
_entry.id   AF-A0A1F4C9T1-F1
#
_cell.length_a   1.000
_cell.length_b   1.000
_cell.length_c   1.000
_cell.angle_alpha   90.00
_cell.angle_beta   90.00
_cell.angle_gamma   90.00
#
_symmetry.space_group_name_H-M   'P 1'
#
loop_
_entity.id
_entity.type
_entity.pdbx_description
1 polymer ?
#
loop_
_entity_poly.entity_id
_entity_poly.type
_entity_poly.pdbx_seq_one_letter_code
_entity_poly.pdbx_strand_id
1 'polypeptide(L)'
;MQTEAVTGTGRAPGLLDSLKDLGRTVVDILHTRVDLLVTEIAEEQARLAELVLIAALSLLCFFLSVVFVAFLVVVAFWDTPYRILATGVIAVALFAVGCVLGMIFIKKAKTKPRLFSESLDELGADLERLR
;
A
#
# COMPACT_ATOMS: atom_id res chain seq x y z
N MET A 1 57.88 1.66 57.02
CA MET A 1 57.31 2.81 56.30
C MET A 1 57.09 2.39 54.85
N GLN A 2 55.89 1.85 54.56
CA GLN A 2 55.43 1.52 53.21
C GLN A 2 54.89 2.80 52.58
N THR A 3 55.48 3.24 51.48
CA THR A 3 54.86 4.20 50.57
C THR A 3 54.09 3.40 49.53
N GLU A 4 52.78 3.26 49.71
CA GLU A 4 51.89 2.72 48.68
C GLU A 4 51.90 3.66 47.47
N ALA A 5 52.42 3.17 46.36
CA ALA A 5 52.27 3.77 45.05
C ALA A 5 50.82 3.54 44.60
N VAL A 6 49.96 4.54 44.83
CA VAL A 6 48.64 4.62 44.17
C VAL A 6 48.88 5.10 42.74
N THR A 7 49.27 4.18 41.86
CA THR A 7 49.10 4.37 40.41
C THR A 7 47.70 3.94 40.04
N GLY A 8 46.73 4.81 40.33
CA GLY A 8 45.40 4.74 39.75
C GLY A 8 45.47 5.13 38.28
N THR A 9 45.90 4.21 37.43
CA THR A 9 45.78 4.34 35.97
C THR A 9 44.31 4.26 35.62
N GLY A 10 43.62 5.40 35.71
CA GLY A 10 42.28 5.58 35.15
C GLY A 10 42.35 5.35 33.66
N ARG A 11 42.05 4.11 33.23
CA ARG A 11 41.90 3.77 31.82
C ARG A 11 40.69 4.55 31.34
N ALA A 12 40.93 5.58 30.54
CA ALA A 12 39.87 6.34 29.90
C ALA A 12 38.88 5.34 29.25
N PRO A 13 37.56 5.44 29.53
CA PRO A 13 36.58 4.59 28.87
C PRO A 13 36.79 4.69 27.36
N GLY A 14 37.10 3.54 26.74
CA GLY A 14 37.60 3.52 25.37
C GLY A 14 36.55 3.97 24.38
N LEU A 15 36.96 4.58 23.26
CA LEU A 15 36.08 4.92 22.12
C LEU A 15 35.16 3.75 21.71
N LEU A 16 35.65 2.51 21.85
CA LEU A 16 34.92 1.28 21.57
C LEU A 16 33.69 1.11 22.49
N ASP A 17 33.78 1.54 23.75
CA ASP A 17 32.65 1.50 24.67
C ASP A 17 31.62 2.56 24.32
N SER A 18 32.04 3.76 23.91
CA SER A 18 31.13 4.79 23.37
C SER A 18 30.45 4.35 22.08
N LEU A 19 31.16 3.64 21.19
CA LEU A 19 30.59 3.07 19.97
C LEU A 19 29.54 1.99 20.28
N LYS A 20 29.80 1.17 21.30
CA LYS A 20 28.89 0.13 21.77
C LYS A 20 27.63 0.73 22.42
N ASP A 21 27.79 1.83 23.14
CA ASP A 21 26.67 2.55 23.75
C ASP A 21 25.82 3.25 22.69
N LEU A 22 26.46 3.90 21.70
CA LEU A 22 25.78 4.47 20.53
C LEU A 22 25.02 3.39 19.74
N GLY A 23 25.64 2.22 19.53
CA GLY A 23 24.98 1.08 18.88
C GLY A 23 23.74 0.60 19.64
N ARG A 24 23.80 0.58 20.98
CA ARG A 24 22.63 0.31 21.84
C ARG A 24 21.55 1.37 21.68
N THR A 25 21.92 2.64 21.72
CA THR A 25 20.96 3.75 21.56
C THR A 25 20.29 3.72 20.19
N VAL A 26 21.03 3.44 19.12
CA VAL A 26 20.48 3.30 17.76
C VAL A 26 19.50 2.15 17.69
N VAL A 27 19.83 0.98 18.26
CA VAL A 27 18.93 -0.19 18.28
C VAL A 27 17.66 0.11 19.08
N ASP A 28 17.75 0.82 20.20
CA ASP A 28 16.60 1.16 21.06
C ASP A 28 15.65 2.17 20.37
N ILE A 29 16.23 3.15 19.66
CA ILE A 29 15.49 4.11 18.82
C ILE A 29 14.83 3.39 17.64
N LEU A 30 15.53 2.44 17.00
CA LEU A 30 14.97 1.67 15.89
C LEU A 30 13.78 0.84 16.38
N HIS A 31 13.89 0.20 17.53
CA HIS A 31 12.85 -0.66 18.08
C HIS A 31 11.54 0.11 18.32
N THR A 32 11.62 1.32 18.87
CA THR A 32 10.45 2.18 19.12
C THR A 32 9.86 2.80 17.85
N ARG A 33 10.71 3.19 16.89
CA ARG A 33 10.26 3.73 15.59
C ARG A 33 9.63 2.66 14.71
N VAL A 34 10.18 1.45 14.69
CA VAL A 34 9.64 0.31 13.95
C VAL A 34 8.30 -0.11 14.52
N ASP A 35 8.15 -0.14 15.85
CA ASP A 35 6.86 -0.50 16.48
C ASP A 35 5.76 0.49 16.10
N LEU A 36 6.07 1.79 16.08
CA LEU A 36 5.18 2.86 15.61
C LEU A 36 4.89 2.78 14.11
N LEU A 37 5.89 2.55 13.26
CA LEU A 37 5.72 2.42 11.80
C LEU A 37 4.87 1.20 11.45
N VAL A 38 5.07 0.07 12.14
CA VAL A 38 4.30 -1.16 11.94
C VAL A 38 2.84 -0.95 12.33
N THR A 39 2.57 -0.21 13.41
CA THR A 39 1.19 0.12 13.83
C THR A 39 0.52 1.13 12.90
N GLU A 40 1.21 2.20 12.49
CA GLU A 40 0.68 3.18 11.53
C GLU A 40 0.36 2.54 10.18
N ILE A 41 1.22 1.65 9.66
CA ILE A 41 0.97 0.91 8.41
C ILE A 41 -0.24 -0.02 8.55
N ALA A 42 -0.41 -0.67 9.69
CA ALA A 42 -1.56 -1.55 9.94
C ALA A 42 -2.88 -0.76 9.98
N GLU A 43 -2.87 0.43 10.59
CA GLU A 43 -4.03 1.30 10.70
C GLU A 43 -4.40 1.92 9.34
N GLU A 44 -3.41 2.33 8.55
CA GLU A 44 -3.63 2.90 7.23
C GLU A 44 -4.07 1.83 6.21
N GLN A 45 -3.60 0.59 6.33
CA GLN A 45 -4.11 -0.53 5.54
C GLN A 45 -5.58 -0.83 5.83
N ALA A 46 -6.01 -0.80 7.09
CA ALA A 46 -7.41 -1.07 7.43
C ALA A 46 -8.35 -0.01 6.81
N ARG A 47 -7.97 1.26 6.89
CA ARG A 47 -8.73 2.37 6.29
C ARG A 47 -8.76 2.28 4.76
N LEU A 48 -7.63 1.99 4.13
CA LEU A 48 -7.56 1.82 2.68
C LEU A 48 -8.35 0.59 2.21
N ALA A 49 -8.29 -0.52 2.95
CA ALA A 49 -9.05 -1.74 2.66
C ALA A 49 -10.56 -1.48 2.75
N GLU A 50 -11.01 -0.77 3.79
CA GLU A 50 -12.40 -0.35 3.94
C GLU A 50 -12.86 0.53 2.75
N LEU A 51 -12.05 1.54 2.38
CA LEU A 51 -12.35 2.40 1.24
C LEU A 51 -12.45 1.62 -0.07
N VAL A 52 -11.52 0.68 -0.31
CA VAL A 52 -11.51 -0.19 -1.49
C VAL A 52 -12.74 -1.09 -1.50
N LEU A 53 -13.15 -1.63 -0.35
CA LEU A 53 -14.31 -2.50 -0.22
C LEU A 53 -15.61 -1.74 -0.50
N ILE A 54 -15.77 -0.53 0.06
CA ILE A 54 -16.89 0.37 -0.24
C ILE A 54 -16.90 0.75 -1.72
N ALA A 55 -15.76 1.12 -2.29
CA ALA A 55 -15.65 1.46 -3.71
C ALA A 55 -16.00 0.26 -4.60
N ALA A 56 -15.54 -0.94 -4.27
CA ALA A 56 -15.87 -2.17 -5.01
C ALA A 56 -17.36 -2.48 -4.94
N LEU A 57 -17.97 -2.37 -3.75
CA LEU A 57 -19.40 -2.58 -3.57
C LEU A 57 -20.24 -1.55 -4.34
N SER A 58 -19.84 -0.28 -4.30
CA SER A 58 -20.46 0.80 -5.08
C SER A 58 -20.37 0.54 -6.58
N LEU A 59 -19.19 0.12 -7.07
CA LEU A 59 -18.97 -0.19 -8.49
C LEU A 59 -19.82 -1.39 -8.94
N LEU A 60 -19.93 -2.43 -8.10
CA LEU A 60 -20.77 -3.59 -8.34
C LEU A 60 -22.26 -3.21 -8.40
N CYS A 61 -22.73 -2.41 -7.45
CA CYS A 61 -24.10 -1.90 -7.43
C CYS A 61 -24.40 -1.06 -8.68
N PHE A 62 -23.47 -0.19 -9.08
CA PHE A 62 -23.58 0.60 -10.31
C PHE A 62 -23.66 -0.30 -11.55
N PHE A 63 -22.76 -1.27 -11.68
CA PHE A 63 -22.77 -2.23 -12.80
C PHE A 63 -24.10 -2.98 -12.89
N LEU A 64 -24.60 -3.47 -11.75
CA LEU A 64 -25.89 -4.17 -11.68
C LEU A 64 -27.06 -3.26 -12.10
N SER A 65 -27.04 -1.98 -11.70
CA SER A 65 -28.02 -0.98 -12.14
C SER A 65 -28.01 -0.80 -13.66
N VAL A 66 -26.83 -0.68 -14.28
CA VAL A 66 -26.74 -0.54 -15.75
C VAL A 66 -27.28 -1.79 -16.46
N VAL A 67 -27.00 -2.99 -15.94
CA VAL A 67 -27.57 -4.25 -16.46
C VAL A 67 -29.10 -4.25 -16.33
N PHE A 68 -29.65 -3.84 -15.19
CA PHE A 68 -31.10 -3.75 -14.99
C PHE A 68 -31.76 -2.76 -15.96
N VAL A 69 -31.14 -1.59 -16.17
CA VAL A 69 -31.61 -0.60 -17.15
C VAL A 69 -31.56 -1.17 -18.57
N ALA A 70 -30.48 -1.89 -18.92
CA ALA A 70 -30.38 -2.58 -20.20
C ALA A 70 -31.54 -3.57 -20.41
N PHE A 71 -31.82 -4.41 -19.41
CA PHE A 71 -32.96 -5.33 -19.44
C PHE A 71 -34.29 -4.60 -19.58
N LEU A 72 -34.52 -3.52 -18.80
CA LEU A 72 -35.73 -2.71 -18.89
C LEU A 72 -35.94 -2.15 -20.30
N VAL A 73 -34.89 -1.66 -20.94
CA VAL A 73 -34.99 -1.16 -22.32
C VAL A 73 -35.29 -2.30 -23.30
N VAL A 74 -34.64 -3.46 -23.16
CA VAL A 74 -34.91 -4.63 -24.00
C VAL A 74 -36.36 -5.08 -23.89
N VAL A 75 -36.90 -5.14 -22.67
CA VAL A 75 -38.30 -5.50 -22.42
C VAL A 75 -39.26 -4.42 -22.94
N ALA A 76 -38.97 -3.14 -22.70
CA ALA A 76 -39.81 -2.04 -23.15
C ALA A 76 -39.92 -1.96 -24.69
N PHE A 77 -38.84 -2.29 -25.40
CA PHE A 77 -38.82 -2.28 -26.87
C PHE A 77 -39.13 -3.66 -27.48
N TRP A 78 -39.48 -4.68 -26.69
CA TRP A 78 -39.64 -6.07 -27.15
C TRP A 78 -40.76 -6.29 -28.18
N ASP A 79 -41.75 -5.39 -28.28
CA ASP A 79 -42.82 -5.46 -29.30
C ASP A 79 -42.64 -4.47 -30.46
N THR A 80 -41.56 -3.68 -30.47
CA THR A 80 -41.30 -2.69 -31.54
C THR A 80 -40.33 -3.23 -32.61
N PRO A 81 -40.44 -2.81 -33.88
CA PRO A 81 -39.49 -3.19 -34.94
C PRO A 81 -38.04 -2.73 -34.69
N TYR A 82 -37.81 -1.83 -33.73
CA TYR A 82 -36.50 -1.29 -33.38
C TYR A 82 -35.71 -2.09 -32.33
N ARG A 83 -36.16 -3.29 -31.93
CA ARG A 83 -35.50 -4.14 -30.90
C ARG A 83 -34.00 -4.30 -31.09
N ILE A 84 -33.60 -4.64 -32.32
CA ILE A 84 -32.19 -4.97 -32.62
C ILE A 84 -31.32 -3.73 -32.46
N LEU A 85 -31.84 -2.56 -32.83
CA LEU A 85 -31.13 -1.28 -32.73
C LEU A 85 -31.01 -0.84 -31.26
N ALA A 86 -32.09 -0.95 -30.48
CA ALA A 86 -32.07 -0.65 -29.04
C ALA A 86 -31.09 -1.55 -28.27
N THR A 87 -31.13 -2.86 -28.55
CA THR A 87 -30.22 -3.83 -27.91
C THR A 87 -28.77 -3.62 -28.35
N GLY A 88 -28.54 -3.29 -29.62
CA GLY A 88 -27.23 -3.00 -30.18
C GLY A 88 -26.58 -1.75 -29.58
N VAL A 89 -27.32 -0.64 -29.45
CA VAL A 89 -26.80 0.59 -28.83
C VAL A 89 -26.40 0.34 -27.37
N ILE A 90 -27.23 -0.38 -26.63
CA ILE A 90 -26.93 -0.72 -25.23
C ILE A 90 -25.72 -1.62 -25.12
N ALA A 91 -25.62 -2.65 -25.96
CA ALA A 91 -24.48 -3.55 -25.97
C ALA A 91 -23.16 -2.81 -26.27
N VAL A 92 -23.16 -1.92 -27.27
CA VAL A 92 -21.99 -1.10 -27.62
C VAL A 92 -21.65 -0.12 -26.49
N ALA A 93 -22.64 0.53 -25.89
CA ALA A 93 -22.42 1.45 -24.77
C ALA A 93 -21.81 0.72 -23.56
N LEU A 94 -22.38 -0.43 -23.17
CA LEU A 94 -21.86 -1.27 -22.09
C LEU A 94 -20.44 -1.76 -22.38
N PHE A 95 -20.17 -2.20 -23.61
CA PHE A 95 -18.85 -2.65 -24.03
C PHE A 95 -17.82 -1.51 -23.96
N ALA A 96 -18.16 -0.31 -24.44
CA ALA A 96 -17.29 0.85 -24.37
C ALA A 96 -16.96 1.25 -22.93
N VAL A 97 -17.96 1.27 -22.04
CA VAL A 97 -17.77 1.53 -20.61
C VAL A 97 -16.85 0.46 -19.99
N GLY A 98 -17.09 -0.82 -20.29
CA GLY A 98 -16.25 -1.93 -19.85
C GLY A 98 -14.80 -1.80 -20.30
N CYS A 99 -14.56 -1.44 -21.57
CA CYS A 99 -13.21 -1.19 -22.08
C CYS A 99 -12.52 -0.03 -21.35
N VAL A 100 -13.22 1.08 -21.12
CA VAL A 100 -12.66 2.24 -20.40
C VAL A 100 -12.30 1.88 -18.97
N LEU A 101 -13.21 1.23 -18.22
CA LEU A 101 -12.94 0.77 -16.86
C LEU A 101 -11.78 -0.24 -16.82
N GLY A 102 -11.73 -1.18 -17.78
CA GLY A 102 -10.65 -2.14 -17.91
C GLY A 102 -9.30 -1.48 -18.14
N MET A 103 -9.23 -0.46 -19.02
CA MET A 103 -8.01 0.32 -19.23
C MET A 103 -7.57 1.08 -17.97
N ILE A 104 -8.51 1.71 -17.25
CA ILE A 104 -8.22 2.41 -15.99
C ILE A 104 -7.72 1.42 -14.94
N PHE A 105 -8.35 0.25 -14.82
CA PHE A 105 -7.95 -0.80 -13.90
C PHE A 105 -6.54 -1.32 -14.21
N ILE A 106 -6.24 -1.63 -15.47
CA ILE A 106 -4.90 -2.08 -15.88
C ILE A 106 -3.84 -1.00 -15.58
N LYS A 107 -4.15 0.28 -15.84
CA LYS A 107 -3.25 1.39 -15.51
C LYS A 107 -2.99 1.49 -14.01
N LYS A 108 -4.05 1.41 -13.19
CA LYS A 108 -3.93 1.46 -11.72
C LYS A 108 -3.24 0.21 -11.16
N ALA A 109 -3.53 -0.98 -11.65
CA ALA A 109 -2.91 -2.23 -11.22
C ALA A 109 -1.41 -2.30 -11.57
N LYS A 110 -0.99 -1.68 -12.68
CA LYS A 110 0.43 -1.49 -13.01
C LYS A 110 1.13 -0.47 -12.11
N THR A 111 0.39 0.37 -11.40
CA THR A 111 0.92 1.27 -10.39
C THR A 111 1.07 0.47 -9.10
N LYS A 112 2.13 -0.35 -9.00
CA LYS A 112 2.49 -1.06 -7.76
C LYS A 112 2.54 -0.05 -6.60
N PRO A 113 2.22 -0.45 -5.35
CA PRO A 113 2.47 0.39 -4.19
C PRO A 113 3.98 0.62 -4.08
N ARG A 114 4.45 1.73 -4.63
CA ARG A 114 5.87 2.10 -4.77
C ARG A 114 6.62 2.15 -3.43
N LEU A 115 5.86 2.37 -2.36
CA LEU A 115 6.36 2.56 -1.00
C LEU A 115 7.12 1.33 -0.48
N PHE A 116 6.66 0.11 -0.77
CA PHE A 116 7.35 -1.10 -0.28
C PHE A 116 8.59 -1.47 -1.09
N SER A 117 8.57 -1.26 -2.40
CA SER A 117 9.71 -1.59 -3.26
C SER A 117 10.85 -0.59 -3.10
N GLU A 118 10.56 0.70 -2.98
CA GLU A 118 11.62 1.71 -2.76
C GLU A 118 12.19 1.60 -1.34
N SER A 119 11.38 1.37 -0.30
CA SER A 119 11.90 1.15 1.05
C SER A 119 12.67 -0.17 1.23
N LEU A 120 12.32 -1.24 0.51
CA LEU A 120 13.09 -2.50 0.55
C LEU A 120 14.41 -2.40 -0.22
N ASP A 121 14.44 -1.68 -1.33
CA ASP A 121 15.69 -1.39 -2.06
C ASP A 121 16.62 -0.48 -1.23
N GLU A 122 16.07 0.56 -0.59
CA GLU A 122 16.86 1.43 0.30
C GLU A 122 17.38 0.66 1.53
N LEU A 123 16.57 -0.22 2.13
CA LEU A 123 17.00 -1.03 3.27
C LEU A 123 18.07 -2.07 2.89
N GLY A 124 18.00 -2.61 1.67
CA GLY A 124 19.05 -3.47 1.12
C GLY A 124 20.36 -2.72 0.92
N ALA A 125 20.30 -1.49 0.40
CA ALA A 125 21.47 -0.63 0.21
C ALA A 125 22.12 -0.21 1.53
N ASP A 126 21.32 0.02 2.58
CA ASP A 126 21.83 0.39 3.91
C ASP A 126 22.47 -0.81 4.64
N LEU A 127 21.92 -2.02 4.47
CA LEU A 127 22.53 -3.27 4.95
C LEU A 127 23.85 -3.61 4.25
N GLU A 128 23.97 -3.28 2.95
CA GLU A 128 25.20 -3.51 2.19
C GLU A 128 26.31 -2.52 2.56
N ARG A 129 25.97 -1.34 3.11
CA ARG A 129 26.94 -0.39 3.69
C ARG A 129 27.42 -0.77 5.09
N LEU A 130 26.69 -1.63 5.80
CA LEU A 130 27.00 -2.10 7.15
C LEU A 130 27.76 -3.43 7.20
N ARG A 131 27.94 -4.11 6.06
CA ARG A 131 28.77 -5.31 5.89
C ARG A 131 30.18 -4.94 5.44
#